data_AF-A0A1H9PFB0-F1
#
_entry.id   AF-A0A1H9PFB0-F1
#
_cell.length_a   1.000
_cell.length_b   1.000
_cell.length_c   1.000
_cell.angle_alpha   90.00
_cell.angle_beta   90.00
_cell.angle_gamma   90.00
#
_symmetry.space_group_name_H-M   'P 1'
#
loop_
_entity.id
_entity.type
_entity.pdbx_description
1 polymer ?
#
loop_
_entity_poly.entity_id
_entity_poly.type
_entity_poly.pdbx_seq_one_letter_code
_entity_poly.pdbx_strand_id
1 'polypeptide(L)' 'MQLDFYPMEFNQRLVQLRKEHNLSQSELAKKIGIHANVVGR' A
#
# COMPACT_ATOMS: atom_id res chain seq x y z
N MET A 1 7.79 22.63 12.96
CA MET A 1 7.18 21.29 12.84
C MET A 1 8.21 20.44 12.12
N GLN A 2 9.02 19.70 12.87
CA GLN A 2 9.99 18.78 12.29
C GLN A 2 9.16 17.71 11.58
N LEU A 3 9.22 17.66 10.25
CA LEU A 3 8.73 16.50 9.51
C LEU A 3 9.75 15.42 9.77
N ASP A 4 9.54 14.63 10.82
CA ASP A 4 10.37 13.47 11.12
C ASP A 4 10.29 12.56 9.89
N PHE A 5 11.34 12.59 9.08
CA PHE A 5 11.50 11.78 7.89
C PHE A 5 11.76 10.35 8.34
N TYR A 6 10.75 9.72 8.94
CA TYR A 6 10.73 8.27 9.10
C TYR A 6 10.65 7.71 7.68
N PRO A 7 11.65 6.95 7.22
CA PRO A 7 11.54 6.24 5.95
C PRO A 7 10.41 5.23 6.14
N MET A 8 9.22 5.60 5.66
CA MET A 8 8.09 4.71 5.62
C MET A 8 8.46 3.58 4.66
N GLU A 9 8.41 2.36 5.15
CA GLU A 9 8.69 1.19 4.33
C GLU A 9 7.69 1.14 3.16
N PHE A 10 8.14 0.64 2.01
CA PHE A 10 7.33 0.61 0.79
C PHE A 10 5.96 -0.06 1.01
N ASN A 11 5.93 -1.16 1.77
CA ASN A 11 4.70 -1.87 2.11
C ASN A 11 3.73 -1.00 2.94
N GLN A 12 4.23 -0.21 3.90
CA GLN A 12 3.44 0.70 4.70
C GLN A 12 2.81 1.80 3.83
N ARG A 13 3.60 2.42 2.94
CA ARG A 13 3.10 3.45 2.01
C ARG A 13 2.06 2.88 1.05
N LEU A 14 2.29 1.68 0.54
CA LEU A 14 1.36 0.99 -0.35
C LEU A 14 0.03 0.68 0.36
N VAL A 15 0.06 0.22 1.62
CA VAL A 15 -1.14 -0.01 2.42
C VAL A 15 -1.90 1.29 2.69
N GLN A 16 -1.18 2.40 2.96
CA GLN A 16 -1.80 3.70 3.15
C GLN A 16 -2.53 4.15 1.88
N LEU A 17 -1.86 4.16 0.73
CA LEU A 17 -2.45 4.53 -0.55
C LEU A 17 -3.66 3.66 -0.90
N ARG A 18 -3.59 2.34 -0.64
CA ARG A 18 -4.73 1.43 -0.84
C ARG A 18 -5.97 1.91 -0.08
N LYS A 19 -5.80 2.29 1.18
CA LYS A 19 -6.88 2.76 2.05
C LYS A 19 -7.39 4.15 1.62
N GLU A 20 -6.49 5.07 1.26
CA GLU A 20 -6.85 6.41 0.76
C GLU A 20 -7.73 6.33 -0.50
N HIS A 21 -7.49 5.34 -1.35
CA HIS A 21 -8.29 5.06 -2.54
C HIS A 21 -9.48 4.13 -2.31
N ASN A 22 -9.80 3.77 -1.06
CA ASN A 22 -10.90 2.86 -0.68
C ASN A 22 -10.87 1.51 -1.43
N LEU A 23 -9.68 0.98 -1.71
CA LEU A 23 -9.51 -0.30 -2.40
C LEU A 23 -9.38 -1.43 -1.38
N SER A 24 -10.01 -2.57 -1.64
CA SER A 24 -9.67 -3.84 -0.99
C SER A 24 -8.31 -4.35 -1.50
N GLN A 25 -7.72 -5.30 -0.77
CA GLN A 25 -6.45 -5.92 -1.16
C GLN A 25 -6.54 -6.61 -2.53
N SER A 26 -7.67 -7.28 -2.80
CA SER A 26 -7.91 -8.00 -4.05
C SER A 26 -8.12 -7.05 -5.23
N GLU A 27 -8.76 -5.89 -5.02
CA GLU A 27 -8.89 -4.85 -6.04
C GLU A 27 -7.54 -4.24 -6.39
N LEU A 28 -6.71 -3.92 -5.37
CA LEU A 28 -5.35 -3.46 -5.62
C LEU A 28 -4.57 -4.50 -6.42
N ALA A 29 -4.58 -5.77 -5.98
CA ALA A 29 -3.89 -6.88 -6.63
C ALA A 29 -4.27 -7.03 -8.10
N LYS A 30 -5.57 -6.99 -8.41
CA LYS A 30 -6.10 -7.01 -9.79
C LYS A 30 -5.57 -5.83 -10.61
N LYS A 31 -5.54 -4.63 -10.03
CA LYS A 31 -5.12 -3.40 -10.72
C LYS A 31 -3.65 -3.38 -11.10
N ILE A 32 -2.79 -4.00 -10.28
CA ILE A 32 -1.34 -4.09 -10.55
C ILE A 32 -0.91 -5.44 -11.14
N GLY A 33 -1.86 -6.34 -11.42
CA GLY A 33 -1.59 -7.60 -12.13
C GLY A 33 -0.80 -8.64 -11.33
N ILE A 34 -0.87 -8.62 -9.99
CA ILE A 34 -0.19 -9.61 -9.14
C ILE A 34 -1.16 -10.33 -8.22
N HIS A 35 -0.75 -11.49 -7.70
CA HIS A 35 -1.57 -12.26 -6.76
C HIS A 35 -1.72 -11.53 -5.42
N ALA A 36 -2.93 -11.49 -4.85
CA ALA A 36 -3.23 -10.68 -3.65
C ALA A 36 -2.38 -11.06 -2.42
N ASN A 37 -1.90 -12.30 -2.36
CA ASN A 37 -1.04 -12.79 -1.27
C ASN A 37 0.39 -12.22 -1.29
N VAL A 38 0.78 -11.55 -2.36
CA VAL A 38 2.10 -10.92 -2.55
C VAL A 38 2.05 -9.42 -2.25
N VAL A 39 0.90 -8.79 -2.52
CA VAL A 39 0.69 -7.36 -2.25
C VAL A 39 0.73 -7.13 -0.73
N GLY A 40 1.58 -6.21 -0.26
CA GLY A 40 1.53 -5.70 1.12
C GLY A 40 2.07 -6.60 2.24
N ARG A 41 2.87 -7.62 1.92
CA ARG A 41 3.82 -8.18 2.90
C ARG A 41 4.95 -7.18 3.14
#